data_AF-A0A0A0L6V5-F1
#
_entry.id   AF-A0A0A0L6V5-F1
#
_cell.length_a   1.000
_cell.length_b   1.000
_cell.length_c   1.000
_cell.angle_alpha   90.00
_cell.angle_beta   90.00
_cell.angle_gamma   90.00
#
_symmetry.space_group_name_H-M   'P 1'
#
loop_
_entity.id
_entity.type
_entity.pdbx_description
1 polymer ?
#
loop_
_entity_poly.entity_id
_entity_poly.type
_entity_poly.pdbx_seq_one_letter_code
_entity_poly.pdbx_strand_id
1 'polypeptide(L)'
;MLLILFSLSLFTLSFSQSNSLSLPFPLSLSEKPSNTIPSYSSQLYAKRPSSYGSFKLPFKYSSTALVVSLPIGTPPQPTDLVLDTGSQLSWIQCHDKKVKKRLPPLPKPKTASFDPSLSSSFSLLPCNHPICKPRIPDFTLPTSCDQNRLCHYSYFYADGTLAEGNLVREKFTFSKSLSTPPVILGCAQASTENRAAFKPDAGGSGQTMIDSGSDLTYLVDEAYEKVKEEVVRLVGAMMKKGYVYADVADMCFDAGVTAEVGRRIGGISFEFDNGVEIFVGRGEGVLTEVEKGVKCVGIGRSERLGIGSNIIGTVHQQNMWVEYDLANKRVGFGGAECSRLK
;
A
#
# COMPACT_ATOMS: atom_id res chain seq x y z
N MET A 1 -40.20 21.58 56.59
CA MET A 1 -39.61 20.29 56.18
C MET A 1 -39.67 20.29 54.66
N LEU A 2 -38.65 20.63 53.88
CA LEU A 2 -37.22 20.31 53.95
C LEU A 2 -36.45 21.44 53.22
N LEU A 3 -35.44 22.03 53.85
CA LEU A 3 -34.51 23.00 53.24
C LEU A 3 -33.39 22.21 52.52
N ILE A 4 -33.18 22.45 51.22
CA ILE A 4 -32.02 21.92 50.50
C ILE A 4 -31.04 23.09 50.27
N LEU A 5 -29.96 23.08 51.03
CA LEU A 5 -28.81 23.99 50.90
C LEU A 5 -27.96 23.53 49.71
N PHE A 6 -27.81 24.38 48.69
CA PHE A 6 -26.81 24.20 47.65
C PHE A 6 -25.45 24.73 48.17
N SER A 7 -24.53 23.82 48.47
CA SER A 7 -23.13 24.16 48.69
C SER A 7 -22.44 24.36 47.32
N LEU A 8 -22.04 25.59 47.00
CA LEU A 8 -21.09 25.84 45.91
C LEU A 8 -19.69 25.37 46.36
N SER A 9 -19.24 24.24 45.85
CA SER A 9 -17.82 23.89 45.83
C SER A 9 -17.15 24.62 44.67
N LEU A 10 -16.37 25.65 44.98
CA LEU A 10 -15.40 26.24 44.05
C LEU A 10 -14.30 25.21 43.77
N PHE A 11 -14.42 24.46 42.69
CA PHE A 11 -13.28 23.73 42.12
C PHE A 11 -12.40 24.74 41.39
N THR A 12 -11.29 25.13 42.02
CA THR A 12 -10.17 25.77 41.34
C THR A 12 -9.54 24.74 40.40
N LEU A 13 -9.80 24.86 39.09
CA LEU A 13 -9.01 24.16 38.08
C LEU A 13 -7.64 24.83 37.99
N SER A 14 -6.69 24.27 38.74
CA SER A 14 -5.26 24.53 38.50
C SER A 14 -4.88 23.86 37.18
N PHE A 15 -4.80 24.65 36.10
CA PHE A 15 -4.19 24.19 34.86
C PHE A 15 -2.69 24.05 35.09
N SER A 16 -2.24 22.82 35.38
CA SER A 16 -0.83 22.46 35.28
C SER A 16 -0.46 22.37 33.80
N GLN A 17 0.50 23.20 33.43
CA GLN A 17 1.02 23.36 32.09
C GLN A 17 2.06 22.26 31.82
N SER A 18 1.61 21.07 31.42
CA SER A 18 2.45 20.11 30.70
C SER A 18 1.64 18.90 30.24
N ASN A 19 0.97 19.02 29.09
CA ASN A 19 0.63 17.84 28.29
C ASN A 19 1.31 18.01 26.94
N SER A 20 2.54 17.53 26.83
CA SER A 20 3.12 17.23 25.52
C SER A 20 2.31 16.07 24.94
N LEU A 21 1.51 16.34 23.91
CA LEU A 21 1.07 15.28 23.01
C LEU A 21 2.30 14.79 22.27
N SER A 22 2.88 13.68 22.74
CA SER A 22 3.89 12.94 22.00
C SER A 22 3.15 12.19 20.88
N LEU A 23 3.19 12.74 19.68
CA LEU A 23 2.94 11.95 18.48
C LEU A 23 4.04 10.87 18.40
N PRO A 24 3.73 9.58 18.25
CA PRO A 24 4.73 8.67 17.71
C PRO A 24 5.07 9.22 16.32
N PHE A 25 6.36 9.27 15.98
CA PHE A 25 6.96 9.94 14.81
C PHE A 25 7.28 11.44 14.96
N PRO A 26 8.31 11.80 15.76
CA PRO A 26 9.11 12.97 15.42
C PRO A 26 9.90 12.64 14.13
N LEU A 27 9.47 13.17 12.99
CA LEU A 27 10.32 13.21 11.80
C LEU A 27 11.55 14.06 12.11
N SER A 28 12.68 13.41 12.37
CA SER A 28 13.94 14.08 12.62
C SER A 28 14.69 14.25 11.28
N LEU A 29 15.05 15.49 10.93
CA LEU A 29 16.01 15.73 9.87
C LEU A 29 17.41 15.52 10.45
N SER A 30 17.98 14.37 10.13
CA SER A 30 19.25 13.94 10.69
C SER A 30 20.43 14.55 9.92
N GLU A 31 21.05 15.60 10.49
CA GLU A 31 22.40 16.04 10.11
C GLU A 31 23.45 15.08 10.71
N LYS A 32 23.58 13.87 10.16
CA LYS A 32 24.68 12.95 10.56
C LYS A 32 25.77 12.86 9.48
N PRO A 33 27.06 13.07 9.84
CA PRO A 33 28.18 12.86 8.93
C PRO A 33 28.30 11.38 8.53
N SER A 34 28.64 11.16 7.27
CA SER A 34 28.90 9.86 6.66
C SER A 34 30.08 9.14 7.33
N ASN A 35 29.90 7.86 7.68
CA ASN A 35 30.77 6.72 7.31
C ASN A 35 30.57 5.55 8.27
N THR A 36 29.55 4.72 8.05
CA THR A 36 29.62 3.25 8.26
C THR A 36 28.31 2.61 7.80
N ILE A 37 28.36 1.81 6.74
CA ILE A 37 27.30 0.86 6.40
C ILE A 37 27.55 -0.35 7.32
N PRO A 38 26.63 -0.73 8.23
CA PRO A 38 26.80 -1.96 8.99
C PRO A 38 26.66 -3.13 8.01
N SER A 39 27.73 -3.90 7.83
CA SER A 39 27.64 -5.20 7.16
C SER A 39 26.84 -6.14 8.06
N TYR A 40 25.57 -6.36 7.72
CA TYR A 40 24.75 -7.34 8.41
C TYR A 40 25.30 -8.74 8.13
N SER A 41 25.88 -9.35 9.17
CA SER A 41 26.25 -10.76 9.19
C SER A 41 25.01 -11.63 9.03
N SER A 42 25.01 -12.49 8.01
CA SER A 42 23.92 -13.38 7.61
C SER A 42 23.66 -14.56 8.56
N GLN A 43 23.89 -14.41 9.87
CA GLN A 43 23.92 -15.53 10.82
C GLN A 43 22.63 -15.79 11.61
N LEU A 44 21.49 -15.23 11.22
CA LEU A 44 20.18 -15.57 11.80
C LEU A 44 19.32 -16.41 10.84
N TYR A 45 19.89 -17.45 10.25
CA TYR A 45 19.09 -18.55 9.70
C TYR A 45 18.69 -19.50 10.83
N ALA A 46 17.62 -19.15 11.54
CA ALA A 46 16.90 -20.11 12.37
C ALA A 46 16.43 -21.28 11.48
N LYS A 47 16.62 -22.51 11.96
CA LYS A 47 16.26 -23.77 11.30
C LYS A 47 14.88 -23.69 10.63
N ARG A 48 14.85 -23.54 9.30
CA ARG A 48 13.63 -23.67 8.49
C ARG A 48 13.18 -25.14 8.46
N PRO A 49 11.91 -25.46 8.72
CA PRO A 49 11.33 -26.72 8.31
C PRO A 49 11.43 -26.82 6.78
N SER A 50 12.15 -27.83 6.31
CA SER A 50 12.35 -28.13 4.88
C SER A 50 11.04 -28.63 4.25
N SER A 51 10.44 -27.85 3.34
CA SER A 51 9.63 -28.39 2.22
C SER A 51 9.12 -27.33 1.22
N TYR A 52 9.09 -26.04 1.55
CA TYR A 52 8.64 -25.01 0.60
C TYR A 52 9.85 -24.38 -0.11
N GLY A 53 9.94 -24.56 -1.43
CA GLY A 53 10.98 -23.94 -2.25
C GLY A 53 10.97 -22.41 -2.10
N SER A 54 12.15 -21.79 -2.15
CA SER A 54 12.26 -20.34 -2.27
C SER A 54 12.02 -19.96 -3.73
N PHE A 55 10.99 -19.15 -4.01
CA PHE A 55 10.66 -18.68 -5.36
C PHE A 55 10.97 -17.21 -5.48
N LYS A 56 11.71 -16.85 -6.52
CA LYS A 56 11.93 -15.46 -6.91
C LYS A 56 11.15 -15.21 -8.19
N LEU A 57 10.25 -14.22 -8.15
CA LEU A 57 9.50 -13.78 -9.31
C LEU A 57 10.07 -12.45 -9.78
N PRO A 58 10.44 -12.31 -11.07
CA PRO A 58 10.76 -11.00 -11.59
C PRO A 58 9.48 -10.15 -11.61
N PHE A 59 9.61 -8.90 -11.19
CA PHE A 59 8.56 -7.90 -11.35
C PHE A 59 8.98 -6.85 -12.38
N LYS A 60 8.00 -6.14 -12.93
CA LYS A 60 8.17 -4.96 -13.77
C LYS A 60 7.62 -3.75 -13.03
N TYR A 61 8.26 -2.60 -13.18
CA TYR A 61 7.68 -1.34 -12.76
C TYR A 61 6.70 -0.88 -13.85
N SER A 62 5.40 -0.98 -13.59
CA SER A 62 4.40 -0.19 -14.31
C SER A 62 4.39 1.20 -13.69
N SER A 63 4.06 2.26 -14.43
CA SER A 63 4.24 3.67 -14.04
C SER A 63 3.80 4.06 -12.61
N THR A 64 2.98 3.25 -11.94
CA THR A 64 2.52 3.47 -10.56
C THR A 64 2.56 2.22 -9.65
N ALA A 65 3.05 1.06 -10.11
CA ALA A 65 2.95 -0.19 -9.35
C ALA A 65 3.98 -1.27 -9.74
N LEU A 66 4.33 -2.13 -8.78
CA LEU A 66 5.09 -3.35 -9.04
C LEU A 66 4.18 -4.45 -9.61
N VAL A 67 4.49 -4.95 -10.80
CA VAL A 67 3.70 -5.96 -11.50
C VAL A 67 4.47 -7.26 -11.65
N VAL A 68 3.90 -8.35 -11.16
CA VAL A 68 4.41 -9.72 -11.35
C VAL A 68 3.53 -10.47 -12.34
N SER A 69 4.12 -11.37 -13.13
CA SER A 69 3.36 -12.23 -14.03
C SER A 69 3.30 -13.64 -13.46
N LEU A 70 2.10 -14.10 -13.10
CA LEU A 70 1.86 -15.43 -12.53
C LEU A 70 0.99 -16.27 -13.47
N PRO A 71 1.40 -17.50 -13.81
CA PRO A 71 0.55 -18.43 -14.54
C PRO A 71 -0.58 -18.96 -13.65
N ILE A 72 -1.82 -18.81 -14.10
CA ILE A 72 -3.05 -19.21 -13.38
C ILE A 72 -3.83 -20.21 -14.24
N GLY A 73 -4.37 -21.28 -13.65
CA GLY A 73 -5.27 -22.19 -14.36
C GLY A 73 -4.68 -23.47 -14.94
N THR A 74 -5.52 -24.24 -15.63
CA THR A 74 -5.17 -25.51 -16.29
C THR A 74 -5.74 -25.57 -17.72
N PRO A 75 -4.93 -25.46 -18.79
CA PRO A 75 -3.50 -25.14 -18.77
C PRO A 75 -3.21 -23.72 -18.21
N PRO A 76 -1.99 -23.46 -17.72
CA PRO A 76 -1.65 -22.17 -17.12
C PRO A 76 -1.73 -21.02 -18.12
N GLN A 77 -2.38 -19.93 -17.72
CA GLN A 77 -2.52 -18.67 -18.45
C GLN A 77 -1.69 -17.60 -17.74
N PRO A 78 -0.67 -16.99 -18.39
CA PRO A 78 0.06 -15.86 -17.80
C PRO A 78 -0.91 -14.72 -17.47
N THR A 79 -0.90 -14.29 -16.21
CA THR A 79 -1.77 -13.21 -15.71
C THR A 79 -0.91 -12.22 -14.95
N ASP A 80 -1.03 -10.95 -15.30
CA ASP A 80 -0.29 -9.88 -14.62
C ASP A 80 -1.06 -9.43 -13.37
N LEU A 81 -0.33 -9.29 -12.26
CA LEU A 81 -0.86 -8.95 -10.94
C LEU A 81 -0.05 -7.81 -10.35
N VAL A 82 -0.72 -6.86 -9.72
CA VAL A 82 -0.06 -5.88 -8.85
C VAL A 82 0.35 -6.59 -7.56
N LEU A 83 1.60 -6.37 -7.14
CA LEU A 83 2.06 -6.78 -5.82
C LEU A 83 1.57 -5.73 -4.82
N ASP A 84 0.55 -6.09 -4.04
CA ASP A 84 -0.10 -5.22 -3.06
C ASP A 84 0.00 -5.89 -1.70
N THR A 85 0.75 -5.27 -0.79
CA THR A 85 0.92 -5.73 0.60
C THR A 85 -0.07 -5.07 1.55
N GLY A 86 -0.83 -4.07 1.08
CA GLY A 86 -1.87 -3.35 1.82
C GLY A 86 -3.27 -3.96 1.68
N SER A 87 -3.47 -4.97 0.82
CA SER A 87 -4.74 -5.67 0.66
C SER A 87 -4.67 -7.17 0.98
N GLN A 88 -5.83 -7.73 1.33
CA GLN A 88 -5.94 -9.12 1.77
C GLN A 88 -6.47 -10.06 0.70
N LEU A 89 -7.24 -9.53 -0.25
CA LEU A 89 -7.85 -10.31 -1.32
C LEU A 89 -7.03 -10.17 -2.60
N SER A 90 -6.35 -11.23 -3.00
CA SER A 90 -5.88 -11.34 -4.38
C SER A 90 -7.06 -11.52 -5.33
N TRP A 91 -7.14 -10.70 -6.37
CA TRP A 91 -8.15 -10.80 -7.41
C TRP A 91 -7.55 -10.67 -8.80
N ILE A 92 -8.28 -11.18 -9.79
CA ILE A 92 -7.93 -11.16 -11.20
C ILE A 92 -9.07 -10.58 -12.03
N GLN A 93 -8.72 -9.92 -13.14
CA GLN A 93 -9.71 -9.54 -14.12
C GLN A 93 -10.17 -10.76 -14.89
N CYS A 94 -11.44 -11.14 -14.71
CA CYS A 94 -12.05 -12.22 -15.46
C CYS A 94 -12.84 -11.67 -16.64
N HIS A 95 -12.68 -12.27 -17.81
CA HIS A 95 -13.47 -11.89 -18.98
C HIS A 95 -14.42 -13.02 -19.39
N ASP A 96 -15.72 -12.78 -19.30
CA ASP A 96 -16.71 -13.66 -19.90
C ASP A 96 -17.03 -13.18 -21.33
N LYS A 97 -16.57 -13.93 -22.33
CA LYS A 97 -16.86 -13.64 -23.75
C LYS A 97 -18.37 -13.63 -24.06
N LYS A 98 -19.24 -14.17 -23.19
CA LYS A 98 -20.70 -14.12 -23.34
C LYS A 98 -21.31 -12.75 -23.00
N VAL A 99 -20.68 -11.96 -22.13
CA VAL A 99 -21.19 -10.65 -21.67
C VAL A 99 -20.99 -9.54 -22.72
N LYS A 100 -20.02 -9.70 -23.63
CA LYS A 100 -19.71 -8.77 -24.74
C LYS A 100 -20.84 -8.52 -25.74
N LYS A 101 -21.95 -9.28 -25.71
CA LYS A 101 -23.08 -9.04 -26.63
C LYS A 101 -23.95 -7.84 -26.25
N ARG A 102 -23.76 -7.21 -25.07
CA ARG A 102 -24.69 -6.18 -24.55
C ARG A 102 -24.12 -4.76 -24.37
N LEU A 103 -22.83 -4.53 -24.60
CA LEU A 103 -22.20 -3.21 -24.40
C LEU A 103 -21.36 -2.79 -25.62
N PRO A 104 -21.31 -1.48 -25.96
CA PRO A 104 -20.44 -0.99 -27.03
C PRO A 104 -18.96 -1.31 -26.73
N PRO A 105 -18.11 -1.48 -27.75
CA PRO A 105 -16.73 -1.91 -27.54
C PRO A 105 -15.91 -0.81 -26.86
N LEU A 106 -15.62 -1.00 -25.57
CA LEU A 106 -14.56 -0.27 -24.86
C LEU A 106 -13.18 -0.66 -25.41
N PRO A 107 -12.18 0.25 -25.37
CA PRO A 107 -10.81 -0.05 -25.77
C PRO A 107 -10.29 -1.27 -25.02
N LYS A 108 -9.74 -2.25 -25.75
CA LYS A 108 -9.16 -3.46 -25.14
C LYS A 108 -7.98 -3.05 -24.23
N PRO A 109 -8.02 -3.35 -22.92
CA PRO A 109 -6.82 -3.25 -22.09
C PRO A 109 -5.75 -4.18 -22.68
N LYS A 110 -4.51 -3.69 -22.82
CA LYS A 110 -3.35 -4.51 -23.22
C LYS A 110 -2.80 -5.35 -22.06
N THR A 111 -3.63 -5.70 -21.08
CA THR A 111 -3.23 -6.49 -19.92
C THR A 111 -3.62 -7.95 -20.13
N ALA A 112 -2.76 -8.87 -19.70
CA ALA A 112 -2.99 -10.30 -19.79
C ALA A 112 -4.12 -10.73 -18.83
N SER A 113 -5.37 -10.64 -19.28
CA SER A 113 -6.56 -11.04 -18.51
C SER A 113 -6.77 -12.55 -18.57
N PHE A 114 -7.16 -13.15 -17.44
CA PHE A 114 -7.48 -14.58 -17.35
C PHE A 114 -8.82 -14.91 -18.03
N ASP A 115 -8.86 -15.96 -18.86
CA ASP A 115 -10.07 -16.49 -19.48
C ASP A 115 -10.54 -17.75 -18.72
N PRO A 116 -11.61 -17.65 -17.90
CA PRO A 116 -12.12 -18.77 -17.14
C PRO A 116 -12.53 -19.97 -17.99
N SER A 117 -12.97 -19.75 -19.24
CA SER A 117 -13.45 -20.83 -20.11
C SER A 117 -12.34 -21.73 -20.63
N LEU A 118 -11.09 -21.27 -20.53
CA LEU A 118 -9.91 -22.01 -20.96
C LEU A 118 -9.22 -22.76 -19.81
N SER A 119 -9.69 -22.63 -18.56
CA SER A 119 -9.14 -23.33 -17.40
C SER A 119 -10.08 -24.43 -16.92
N SER A 120 -9.63 -25.69 -16.93
CA SER A 120 -10.37 -26.82 -16.38
C SER A 120 -10.39 -26.87 -14.85
N SER A 121 -9.52 -26.09 -14.18
CA SER A 121 -9.48 -25.99 -12.72
C SER A 121 -10.30 -24.81 -12.16
N PHE A 122 -10.90 -24.00 -13.04
CA PHE A 122 -11.71 -22.87 -12.63
C PHE A 122 -13.05 -23.33 -12.07
N SER A 123 -13.44 -22.76 -10.92
CA SER A 123 -14.80 -22.96 -10.41
C SER A 123 -15.31 -21.75 -9.63
N LEU A 124 -16.59 -21.43 -9.84
CA LEU A 124 -17.29 -20.38 -9.09
C LEU A 124 -17.52 -20.86 -7.66
N LEU A 125 -17.36 -19.98 -6.68
CA LEU A 125 -17.55 -20.33 -5.28
C LEU A 125 -19.03 -20.20 -4.89
N PRO A 126 -19.69 -21.26 -4.38
CA PRO A 126 -21.09 -21.19 -3.97
C PRO A 126 -21.24 -20.41 -2.66
N CYS A 127 -22.39 -19.75 -2.48
CA CYS A 127 -22.61 -18.89 -1.31
C CYS A 127 -22.74 -19.66 0.02
N ASN A 128 -23.00 -20.97 -0.02
CA ASN A 128 -22.98 -21.80 1.19
C ASN A 128 -21.56 -22.09 1.72
N HIS A 129 -20.53 -21.71 0.97
CA HIS A 129 -19.15 -21.91 1.35
C HIS A 129 -18.82 -21.16 2.65
N PRO A 130 -18.07 -21.75 3.60
CA PRO A 130 -17.76 -21.11 4.88
C PRO A 130 -17.11 -19.72 4.76
N ILE A 131 -16.27 -19.51 3.74
CA ILE A 131 -15.63 -18.19 3.48
C ILE A 131 -16.64 -17.10 3.08
N CYS A 132 -17.81 -17.49 2.58
CA CYS A 132 -18.86 -16.57 2.15
C CYS A 132 -19.79 -16.15 3.30
N LYS A 133 -19.62 -16.76 4.47
CA LYS A 133 -20.33 -16.37 5.69
C LYS A 133 -19.47 -15.28 6.37
N PRO A 134 -20.07 -14.23 6.97
CA PRO A 134 -19.40 -12.99 7.36
C PRO A 134 -18.46 -13.18 8.57
N ARG A 135 -17.36 -13.89 8.33
CA ARG A 135 -16.35 -14.27 9.33
C ARG A 135 -14.92 -14.00 8.85
N ILE A 136 -14.76 -13.23 7.78
CA ILE A 136 -13.48 -12.61 7.43
C ILE A 136 -13.53 -11.23 8.09
N PRO A 137 -12.81 -10.98 9.20
CA PRO A 137 -12.96 -9.78 10.04
C PRO A 137 -12.64 -8.43 9.38
N ASP A 138 -12.46 -8.40 8.06
CA ASP A 138 -11.25 -7.82 7.51
C ASP A 138 -11.43 -7.42 6.02
N PHE A 139 -12.56 -7.79 5.40
CA PHE A 139 -12.96 -7.20 4.12
C PHE A 139 -13.64 -5.85 4.37
N THR A 140 -13.36 -4.86 3.53
CA THR A 140 -14.00 -3.53 3.59
C THR A 140 -15.53 -3.64 3.55
N LEU A 141 -16.06 -4.65 2.83
CA LEU A 141 -17.47 -5.03 2.86
C LEU A 141 -17.64 -6.54 3.05
N PRO A 142 -18.65 -6.98 3.82
CA PRO A 142 -18.94 -8.40 3.97
C PRO A 142 -19.30 -9.01 2.61
N THR A 143 -18.89 -10.26 2.39
CA THR A 143 -19.33 -11.05 1.24
C THR A 143 -20.85 -11.24 1.27
N SER A 144 -21.45 -11.31 0.08
CA SER A 144 -22.90 -11.47 -0.09
C SER A 144 -23.22 -12.60 -1.07
N CYS A 145 -24.50 -13.00 -1.13
CA CYS A 145 -24.94 -13.97 -2.14
C CYS A 145 -25.53 -13.22 -3.34
N ASP A 146 -25.03 -13.50 -4.55
CA ASP A 146 -25.67 -13.01 -5.76
C ASP A 146 -26.97 -13.77 -6.09
N GLN A 147 -27.66 -13.34 -7.16
CA GLN A 147 -28.90 -13.96 -7.64
C GLN A 147 -28.73 -15.43 -8.06
N ASN A 148 -27.52 -15.84 -8.43
CA ASN A 148 -27.16 -17.20 -8.82
C ASN A 148 -26.66 -18.04 -7.64
N ARG A 149 -26.80 -17.54 -6.39
CA ARG A 149 -26.32 -18.20 -5.17
C ARG A 149 -24.79 -18.39 -5.16
N LEU A 150 -24.07 -17.51 -5.85
CA LEU A 150 -22.62 -17.44 -5.84
C LEU A 150 -22.13 -16.46 -4.79
N CYS A 151 -20.90 -16.67 -4.33
CA CYS A 151 -20.29 -15.81 -3.34
C CYS A 151 -19.76 -14.53 -3.99
N HIS A 152 -20.47 -13.45 -3.77
CA HIS A 152 -20.12 -12.13 -4.26
C HIS A 152 -19.20 -11.39 -3.28
N TYR A 153 -18.25 -10.64 -3.82
CA TYR A 153 -17.36 -9.77 -3.06
C TYR A 153 -17.34 -8.37 -3.66
N SER A 154 -17.16 -7.40 -2.78
CA SER A 154 -16.90 -6.00 -3.11
C SER A 154 -15.71 -5.55 -2.28
N TYR A 155 -14.68 -5.02 -2.94
CA TYR A 155 -13.43 -4.62 -2.29
C TYR A 155 -13.10 -3.18 -2.66
N PHE A 156 -13.17 -2.29 -1.67
CA PHE A 156 -12.83 -0.88 -1.86
C PHE A 156 -11.36 -0.65 -1.52
N TYR A 157 -10.69 0.02 -2.44
CA TYR A 157 -9.33 0.48 -2.28
C TYR A 157 -9.30 1.87 -1.67
N ALA A 158 -8.13 2.18 -1.11
CA ALA A 158 -7.87 3.43 -0.42
C ALA A 158 -7.96 4.63 -1.40
N ASP A 159 -7.63 4.43 -2.67
CA ASP A 159 -7.79 5.41 -3.76
C ASP A 159 -9.25 5.60 -4.25
N GLY A 160 -10.21 4.94 -3.58
CA GLY A 160 -11.63 4.97 -3.92
C GLY A 160 -12.03 4.06 -5.08
N THR A 161 -11.11 3.28 -5.65
CA THR A 161 -11.47 2.29 -6.68
C THR A 161 -12.15 1.07 -6.07
N LEU A 162 -12.97 0.39 -6.88
CA LEU A 162 -13.74 -0.78 -6.48
C LEU A 162 -13.38 -1.98 -7.37
N ALA A 163 -12.98 -3.07 -6.73
CA ALA A 163 -12.94 -4.39 -7.35
C ALA A 163 -14.17 -5.20 -6.90
N GLU A 164 -15.01 -5.60 -7.86
CA GLU A 164 -16.26 -6.30 -7.59
C GLU A 164 -16.43 -7.50 -8.52
N GLY A 165 -16.93 -8.60 -7.97
CA GLY A 165 -17.25 -9.80 -8.72
C GLY A 165 -17.61 -10.98 -7.83
N ASN A 166 -17.33 -12.19 -8.32
CA ASN A 166 -17.55 -13.41 -7.56
C ASN A 166 -16.22 -13.99 -7.07
N LEU A 167 -16.21 -14.59 -5.88
CA LEU A 167 -15.10 -15.42 -5.44
C LEU A 167 -15.06 -16.69 -6.28
N VAL A 168 -13.85 -17.11 -6.63
CA VAL A 168 -13.59 -18.29 -7.45
C VAL A 168 -12.49 -19.13 -6.83
N ARG A 169 -12.42 -20.39 -7.23
CA ARG A 169 -11.27 -21.25 -6.95
C ARG A 169 -10.43 -21.39 -8.19
N GLU A 170 -9.13 -21.23 -8.02
CA GLU A 170 -8.14 -21.51 -9.04
C GLU A 170 -6.78 -21.79 -8.39
N LYS A 171 -5.75 -22.11 -9.16
CA LYS A 171 -4.39 -22.36 -8.67
C LYS A 171 -3.36 -21.54 -9.45
N PHE A 172 -2.27 -21.22 -8.77
CA PHE A 172 -1.07 -20.71 -9.42
C PHE A 172 -0.16 -21.87 -9.83
N THR A 173 0.44 -21.78 -11.01
CA THR A 173 1.39 -22.77 -11.52
C THR A 173 2.76 -22.13 -11.69
N PHE A 174 3.72 -22.55 -10.87
CA PHE A 174 5.10 -22.04 -10.90
C PHE A 174 6.00 -22.87 -11.82
N SER A 175 5.73 -24.16 -11.97
CA SER A 175 6.44 -25.05 -12.88
C SER A 175 5.57 -26.24 -13.29
N LYS A 176 6.05 -27.09 -14.20
CA LYS A 176 5.32 -28.31 -14.62
C LYS A 176 4.99 -29.26 -13.47
N SER A 177 5.81 -29.27 -12.42
CA SER A 177 5.66 -30.16 -11.26
C SER A 177 5.17 -29.43 -10.00
N LEU A 178 5.03 -28.10 -10.06
CA LEU A 178 4.72 -27.29 -8.89
C LEU A 178 3.58 -26.32 -9.17
N SER A 179 2.48 -26.53 -8.44
CA SER A 179 1.34 -25.62 -8.39
C SER A 179 0.86 -25.52 -6.95
N THR A 180 0.17 -24.43 -6.62
CA THR A 180 -0.53 -24.33 -5.35
C THR A 180 -1.69 -25.33 -5.31
N PRO A 181 -2.16 -25.73 -4.11
CA PRO A 181 -3.54 -26.16 -3.95
C PRO A 181 -4.51 -25.09 -4.49
N PRO A 182 -5.77 -25.43 -4.79
CA PRO A 182 -6.76 -24.43 -5.17
C PRO A 182 -6.89 -23.36 -4.08
N VAL A 183 -6.60 -22.12 -4.45
CA VAL A 183 -6.75 -20.92 -3.64
C VAL A 183 -8.05 -20.21 -4.00
N ILE A 184 -8.52 -19.32 -3.14
CA ILE A 184 -9.70 -18.49 -3.39
C ILE A 184 -9.22 -17.13 -3.88
N LEU A 185 -9.74 -16.70 -5.03
CA LEU A 185 -9.41 -15.43 -5.67
C LEU A 185 -10.70 -14.64 -5.93
N GLY A 186 -10.60 -13.32 -5.99
CA GLY A 186 -11.65 -12.48 -6.58
C GLY A 186 -11.60 -12.55 -8.11
N CYS A 187 -12.77 -12.69 -8.75
CA CYS A 187 -12.91 -12.69 -10.21
C CYS A 187 -13.74 -11.46 -10.62
N ALA A 188 -13.05 -10.36 -10.90
CA ALA A 188 -13.65 -9.06 -11.15
C ALA A 188 -14.31 -9.01 -12.54
N GLN A 189 -15.53 -8.47 -12.64
CA GLN A 189 -16.30 -8.42 -13.90
C GLN A 189 -16.20 -7.08 -14.65
N ALA A 190 -15.81 -6.00 -13.96
CA ALA A 190 -15.20 -4.76 -14.47
C ALA A 190 -14.97 -3.85 -13.26
N SER A 191 -13.80 -3.22 -13.14
CA SER A 191 -13.59 -2.13 -12.17
C SER A 191 -14.26 -0.87 -12.70
N THR A 192 -15.37 -0.45 -12.09
CA THR A 192 -15.91 0.89 -12.32
C THR A 192 -15.17 1.86 -11.40
N GLU A 193 -14.50 2.85 -11.99
CA GLU A 193 -14.07 4.06 -11.26
C GLU A 193 -15.31 4.81 -10.80
N ASN A 194 -15.85 4.44 -9.63
CA ASN A 194 -16.90 5.18 -8.97
C ASN A 194 -16.33 5.82 -7.72
N ARG A 195 -16.03 7.12 -7.83
CA ARG A 195 -15.63 7.99 -6.72
C ARG A 195 -16.82 8.20 -5.78
N ALA A 196 -17.06 7.27 -4.87
CA ALA A 196 -17.88 7.48 -3.69
C ALA A 196 -17.69 6.37 -2.65
N ALA A 197 -16.95 6.63 -1.57
CA ALA A 197 -17.50 6.66 -0.20
C ALA A 197 -16.38 6.48 0.86
N PHE A 198 -16.23 7.50 1.69
CA PHE A 198 -15.48 7.42 2.95
C PHE A 198 -16.37 6.86 4.06
N LYS A 199 -15.83 5.92 4.85
CA LYS A 199 -15.65 6.02 6.32
C LYS A 199 -14.98 4.74 6.85
N PRO A 200 -13.73 4.80 7.34
CA PRO A 200 -13.14 3.70 8.09
C PRO A 200 -13.31 3.90 9.62
N ASP A 201 -13.60 2.80 10.31
CA ASP A 201 -13.59 2.65 11.76
C ASP A 201 -13.03 1.26 12.14
N ALA A 202 -12.66 1.08 13.41
CA ALA A 202 -12.08 -0.08 14.12
C ALA A 202 -10.96 -0.96 13.46
N GLY A 203 -10.68 -0.82 12.16
CA GLY A 203 -9.85 -1.72 11.35
C GLY A 203 -8.77 -1.05 10.50
N GLY A 204 -8.26 0.14 10.88
CA GLY A 204 -7.08 0.68 10.17
C GLY A 204 -6.83 2.18 10.21
N SER A 205 -7.80 3.01 10.59
CA SER A 205 -7.59 4.47 10.69
C SER A 205 -6.58 4.83 11.77
N GLY A 206 -5.63 5.72 11.44
CA GLY A 206 -4.54 6.12 12.33
C GLY A 206 -3.30 5.20 12.35
N GLN A 207 -3.23 4.21 11.47
CA GLN A 207 -2.08 3.28 11.34
C GLN A 207 -1.20 3.62 10.13
N THR A 208 0.01 3.07 10.08
CA THR A 208 0.95 3.20 8.94
C THR A 208 1.06 1.88 8.21
N MET A 209 0.69 1.86 6.93
CA MET A 209 0.77 0.68 6.05
C MET A 209 2.10 0.70 5.27
N ILE A 210 2.65 -0.47 4.98
CA ILE A 210 3.76 -0.63 4.02
C ILE A 210 3.14 -1.27 2.79
N ASP A 211 3.08 -0.52 1.69
CA ASP A 211 2.23 -0.89 0.56
C ASP A 211 2.96 -0.73 -0.77
N SER A 212 3.30 -1.85 -1.41
CA SER A 212 3.88 -1.87 -2.76
C SER A 212 2.85 -1.62 -3.88
N GLY A 213 1.55 -1.56 -3.55
CA GLY A 213 0.47 -1.16 -4.43
C GLY A 213 0.31 0.37 -4.56
N SER A 214 0.96 1.12 -3.67
CA SER A 214 1.00 2.58 -3.69
C SER A 214 2.31 3.09 -4.28
N ASP A 215 2.23 4.06 -5.21
CA ASP A 215 3.41 4.66 -5.85
C ASP A 215 4.16 5.57 -4.87
N LEU A 216 3.52 6.67 -4.46
CA LEU A 216 4.03 7.61 -3.47
C LEU A 216 3.81 7.10 -2.04
N THR A 217 4.57 7.67 -1.09
CA THR A 217 4.17 7.62 0.32
C THR A 217 3.04 8.60 0.55
N TYR A 218 2.02 8.21 1.32
CA TYR A 218 0.91 9.08 1.67
C TYR A 218 0.87 9.26 3.18
N LEU A 219 0.78 10.49 3.64
CA LEU A 219 0.65 10.81 5.07
C LEU A 219 -0.70 11.43 5.32
N VAL A 220 -1.24 11.18 6.52
CA VAL A 220 -2.39 11.93 7.03
C VAL A 220 -2.04 13.41 7.10
N ASP A 221 -3.04 14.28 6.93
CA ASP A 221 -2.87 15.73 6.78
C ASP A 221 -2.02 16.31 7.93
N GLU A 222 -2.22 15.86 9.18
CA GLU A 222 -1.43 16.34 10.31
C GLU A 222 0.07 16.04 10.15
N ALA A 223 0.43 14.85 9.66
CA ALA A 223 1.82 14.45 9.45
C ALA A 223 2.40 15.07 8.16
N TYR A 224 1.60 15.13 7.10
CA TYR A 224 1.98 15.78 5.84
C TYR A 224 2.35 17.25 6.07
N GLU A 225 1.53 17.99 6.81
CA GLU A 225 1.80 19.41 7.09
C GLU A 225 3.10 19.60 7.88
N LYS A 226 3.46 18.68 8.80
CA LYS A 226 4.75 18.76 9.51
C LYS A 226 5.95 18.55 8.61
N VAL A 227 5.89 17.60 7.69
CA VAL A 227 6.94 17.46 6.67
C VAL A 227 7.01 18.72 5.80
N LYS A 228 5.84 19.19 5.35
CA LYS A 228 5.75 20.35 4.45
C LYS A 228 6.26 21.63 5.10
N GLU A 229 5.91 21.90 6.36
CA GLU A 229 6.41 23.04 7.14
C GLU A 229 7.94 23.09 7.09
N GLU A 230 8.58 21.93 7.28
CA GLU A 230 10.03 21.83 7.31
C GLU A 230 10.66 21.94 5.91
N VAL A 231 10.07 21.31 4.89
CA VAL A 231 10.47 21.48 3.50
C VAL A 231 10.34 22.95 3.09
N VAL A 232 9.26 23.63 3.44
CA VAL A 232 9.06 25.06 3.19
C VAL A 232 10.13 25.89 3.91
N ARG A 233 10.45 25.54 5.17
CA ARG A 233 11.49 26.23 5.95
C ARG A 233 12.86 26.15 5.26
N LEU A 234 13.20 25.00 4.70
CA LEU A 234 14.52 24.76 4.08
C LEU A 234 14.61 25.27 2.65
N VAL A 235 13.56 25.06 1.85
CA VAL A 235 13.59 25.19 0.39
C VAL A 235 12.33 25.84 -0.20
N GLY A 236 11.48 26.46 0.62
CA GLY A 236 10.19 27.03 0.17
C GLY A 236 10.30 28.05 -0.97
N ALA A 237 11.39 28.81 -1.04
CA ALA A 237 11.64 29.76 -2.13
C ALA A 237 11.90 29.08 -3.49
N MET A 238 12.28 27.80 -3.48
CA MET A 238 12.58 27.00 -4.68
C MET A 238 11.40 26.13 -5.12
N MET A 239 10.34 26.05 -4.32
CA MET A 239 9.16 25.25 -4.63
C MET A 239 8.45 25.77 -5.88
N LYS A 240 7.98 24.83 -6.71
CA LYS A 240 7.19 25.09 -7.91
C LYS A 240 5.81 25.61 -7.51
N LYS A 241 5.56 26.90 -7.74
CA LYS A 241 4.31 27.56 -7.32
C LYS A 241 3.10 27.04 -8.09
N GLY A 242 2.00 26.78 -7.37
CA GLY A 242 0.70 26.39 -7.93
C GLY A 242 0.68 25.01 -8.58
N TYR A 243 1.71 24.20 -8.38
CA TYR A 243 1.78 22.84 -8.90
C TYR A 243 1.43 21.83 -7.81
N VAL A 244 0.52 20.92 -8.13
CA VAL A 244 0.15 19.78 -7.27
C VAL A 244 0.10 18.55 -8.18
N TYR A 245 1.00 17.61 -7.94
CA TYR A 245 1.00 16.34 -8.67
C TYR A 245 -0.18 15.48 -8.20
N ALA A 246 -0.99 15.03 -9.16
CA ALA A 246 -2.14 14.15 -8.97
C ALA A 246 -3.13 14.58 -7.86
N ASP A 247 -3.23 15.89 -7.58
CA ASP A 247 -4.03 16.48 -6.48
C ASP A 247 -3.64 16.02 -5.05
N VAL A 248 -2.48 15.36 -4.91
CA VAL A 248 -2.03 14.76 -3.63
C VAL A 248 -0.71 15.32 -3.12
N ALA A 249 0.21 15.73 -4.00
CA ALA A 249 1.57 16.11 -3.61
C ALA A 249 1.96 17.51 -4.12
N ASP A 250 2.23 18.44 -3.21
CA ASP A 250 2.55 19.85 -3.52
C ASP A 250 3.99 20.27 -3.18
N MET A 251 4.80 19.36 -2.63
CA MET A 251 6.22 19.57 -2.35
C MET A 251 7.09 19.28 -3.57
N CYS A 252 6.94 20.09 -4.63
CA CYS A 252 7.52 19.86 -5.95
C CYS A 252 8.46 20.98 -6.42
N PHE A 253 9.41 20.63 -7.30
CA PHE A 253 10.52 21.47 -7.73
C PHE A 253 10.85 21.23 -9.20
N ASP A 254 11.28 22.28 -9.92
CA ASP A 254 11.80 22.15 -11.28
C ASP A 254 13.20 21.51 -11.27
N ALA A 255 13.51 20.67 -12.27
CA ALA A 255 14.77 19.92 -12.36
C ALA A 255 16.05 20.78 -12.27
N GLY A 256 15.98 22.07 -12.61
CA GLY A 256 17.11 22.99 -12.50
C GLY A 256 17.57 23.29 -11.07
N VAL A 257 16.72 23.04 -10.06
CA VAL A 257 17.03 23.36 -8.65
C VAL A 257 17.14 22.12 -7.75
N THR A 258 16.90 20.92 -8.26
CA THR A 258 16.78 19.69 -7.46
C THR A 258 18.04 19.32 -6.70
N ALA A 259 19.22 19.58 -7.27
CA ALA A 259 20.50 19.32 -6.61
C ALA A 259 20.66 20.16 -5.34
N GLU A 260 20.31 21.45 -5.40
CA GLU A 260 20.39 22.35 -4.24
C GLU A 260 19.29 22.04 -3.23
N VAL A 261 18.08 21.76 -3.70
CA VAL A 261 16.96 21.33 -2.86
C VAL A 261 17.34 20.09 -2.05
N GLY A 262 17.85 19.07 -2.72
CA GLY A 262 18.29 17.83 -2.08
C GLY A 262 19.41 18.05 -1.07
N ARG A 263 20.37 18.94 -1.36
CA ARG A 263 21.43 19.28 -0.39
C ARG A 263 20.89 19.95 0.87
N ARG A 264 19.90 20.84 0.72
CA ARG A 264 19.30 21.58 1.84
C ARG A 264 18.37 20.73 2.70
N ILE A 265 17.60 19.84 2.07
CA ILE A 265 16.80 18.84 2.78
C ILE A 265 17.72 17.84 3.48
N GLY A 266 18.83 17.47 2.84
CA GLY A 266 19.77 16.50 3.38
C GLY A 266 19.27 15.08 3.13
N GLY A 267 18.79 14.41 4.16
CA GLY A 267 18.24 13.06 4.08
C GLY A 267 16.96 12.91 4.88
N ILE A 268 16.11 11.98 4.45
CA ILE A 268 14.82 11.68 5.09
C ILE A 268 14.88 10.23 5.61
N SER A 269 14.47 10.04 6.86
CA SER A 269 14.28 8.73 7.48
C SER A 269 12.86 8.61 8.03
N PHE A 270 12.23 7.45 7.82
CA PHE A 270 11.10 7.03 8.66
C PHE A 270 11.67 6.23 9.83
N GLU A 271 11.61 6.80 11.03
CA GLU A 271 12.09 6.17 12.25
C GLU A 271 10.99 5.31 12.88
N PHE A 272 11.34 4.10 13.29
CA PHE A 272 10.50 3.14 14.00
C PHE A 272 11.11 2.83 15.37
N ASP A 273 10.35 2.15 16.22
CA ASP A 273 10.82 1.73 17.54
C ASP A 273 12.12 0.93 17.46
N ASN A 274 12.92 1.03 18.53
CA ASN A 274 14.21 0.33 18.68
C ASN A 274 15.28 0.73 17.66
N GLY A 275 15.18 1.95 17.09
CA GLY A 275 16.20 2.50 16.20
C GLY A 275 16.21 1.89 14.80
N VAL A 276 15.11 1.24 14.41
CA VAL A 276 14.90 0.77 13.03
C VAL A 276 14.51 1.97 12.18
N GLU A 277 15.11 2.13 11.01
CA GLU A 277 14.75 3.22 10.09
C GLU A 277 14.60 2.72 8.65
N ILE A 278 13.71 3.38 7.90
CA ILE A 278 13.74 3.37 6.44
C ILE A 278 14.45 4.65 5.99
N PHE A 279 15.62 4.49 5.40
CA PHE A 279 16.40 5.60 4.87
C PHE A 279 16.05 5.87 3.40
N VAL A 280 15.42 7.01 3.13
CA VAL A 280 14.92 7.36 1.78
C VAL A 280 16.05 7.77 0.84
N GLY A 281 17.09 8.44 1.34
CA GLY A 281 18.22 8.88 0.52
C GLY A 281 18.89 10.15 1.03
N ARG A 282 19.92 10.61 0.30
CA ARG A 282 20.58 11.91 0.51
C ARG A 282 20.60 12.72 -0.79
N GLY A 283 20.65 14.04 -0.67
CA GLY A 283 20.81 14.91 -1.83
C GLY A 283 19.60 14.76 -2.76
N GLU A 284 19.82 14.58 -4.07
CA GLU A 284 18.70 14.39 -5.00
C GLU A 284 17.89 13.11 -4.75
N GLY A 285 18.44 12.12 -4.02
CA GLY A 285 17.74 10.87 -3.72
C GLY A 285 16.51 11.03 -2.83
N VAL A 286 16.32 12.20 -2.20
CA VAL A 286 15.10 12.53 -1.45
C VAL A 286 13.94 12.97 -2.34
N LEU A 287 14.18 13.13 -3.65
CA LEU A 287 13.20 13.59 -4.62
C LEU A 287 12.95 12.50 -5.67
N THR A 288 11.67 12.30 -6.00
CA THR A 288 11.23 11.42 -7.10
C THR A 288 10.79 12.24 -8.30
N GLU A 289 11.14 11.82 -9.51
CA GLU A 289 10.64 12.44 -10.74
C GLU A 289 9.20 11.99 -10.99
N VAL A 290 8.26 12.93 -10.91
CA VAL A 290 6.82 12.65 -11.08
C VAL A 290 6.34 12.95 -12.50
N GLU A 291 6.98 13.91 -13.16
CA GLU A 291 6.76 14.28 -14.54
C GLU A 291 8.08 14.77 -15.14
N LYS A 292 8.18 14.80 -16.47
CA LYS A 292 9.40 15.22 -17.15
C LYS A 292 9.85 16.60 -16.68
N GLY A 293 11.00 16.65 -15.99
CA GLY A 293 11.57 17.90 -15.49
C GLY A 293 10.97 18.44 -14.19
N VAL A 294 10.11 17.67 -13.52
CA VAL A 294 9.54 18.02 -12.21
C VAL A 294 9.79 16.89 -11.23
N LYS A 295 10.42 17.20 -10.09
CA LYS A 295 10.62 16.25 -8.99
C LYS A 295 9.91 16.70 -7.73
N CYS A 296 9.37 15.78 -6.95
CA CYS A 296 8.71 16.05 -5.67
C CYS A 296 9.33 15.19 -4.56
N VAL A 297 9.07 15.51 -3.28
CA VAL A 297 9.58 14.74 -2.11
C VAL A 297 9.05 13.29 -2.04
N GLY A 298 8.16 12.89 -2.95
CA GLY A 298 7.62 11.52 -2.99
C GLY A 298 6.59 11.24 -1.88
N ILE A 299 6.09 12.30 -1.23
CA ILE A 299 5.07 12.25 -0.19
C ILE A 299 3.84 13.03 -0.65
N GLY A 300 2.66 12.42 -0.54
CA GLY A 300 1.34 13.02 -0.80
C GLY A 300 0.42 12.97 0.44
N ARG A 301 -0.74 13.60 0.34
CA ARG A 301 -1.80 13.57 1.36
C ARG A 301 -2.71 12.37 1.17
N SER A 302 -2.93 11.58 2.22
CA SER A 302 -3.78 10.39 2.15
C SER A 302 -5.28 10.73 2.16
N GLU A 303 -5.68 11.83 2.79
CA GLU A 303 -7.08 12.28 2.86
C GLU A 303 -7.59 12.72 1.49
N ARG A 304 -6.70 13.23 0.63
CA ARG A 304 -7.00 13.57 -0.77
C ARG A 304 -7.40 12.34 -1.58
N LEU A 305 -6.99 11.14 -1.15
CA LEU A 305 -7.35 9.89 -1.80
C LEU A 305 -8.64 9.26 -1.27
N GLY A 306 -9.10 9.56 -0.06
CA GLY A 306 -10.05 8.65 0.58
C GLY A 306 -9.71 8.19 2.00
N ILE A 307 -8.50 8.48 2.47
CA ILE A 307 -7.82 7.61 3.42
C ILE A 307 -7.45 8.40 4.67
N GLY A 308 -7.81 7.88 5.84
CA GLY A 308 -7.41 8.43 7.15
C GLY A 308 -6.24 7.68 7.79
N SER A 309 -5.24 7.30 7.00
CA SER A 309 -4.09 6.48 7.43
C SER A 309 -2.82 6.86 6.66
N ASN A 310 -1.64 6.51 7.21
CA ASN A 310 -0.36 6.68 6.53
C ASN A 310 -0.04 5.44 5.68
N ILE A 311 0.70 5.64 4.59
CA ILE A 311 1.13 4.62 3.64
C ILE A 311 2.58 4.89 3.26
N ILE A 312 3.48 3.96 3.53
CA ILE A 312 4.85 3.95 2.98
C ILE A 312 4.78 3.23 1.64
N GLY A 313 4.81 4.02 0.57
CA GLY A 313 4.68 3.54 -0.80
C GLY A 313 5.99 3.09 -1.43
N THR A 314 5.89 2.61 -2.67
CA THR A 314 6.97 2.00 -3.44
C THR A 314 8.18 2.90 -3.60
N VAL A 315 8.01 4.22 -3.82
CA VAL A 315 9.13 5.16 -3.96
C VAL A 315 10.09 5.12 -2.77
N HIS A 316 9.58 4.87 -1.55
CA HIS A 316 10.39 4.78 -0.34
C HIS A 316 10.67 3.34 0.10
N GLN A 317 10.30 2.34 -0.71
CA GLN A 317 10.65 0.93 -0.51
C GLN A 317 11.80 0.47 -1.44
N GLN A 318 12.28 1.33 -2.34
CA GLN A 318 13.31 0.98 -3.32
C GLN A 318 14.66 0.71 -2.67
N ASN A 319 15.42 -0.26 -3.22
CA ASN A 319 16.74 -0.69 -2.71
C ASN A 319 16.73 -1.08 -1.22
N MET A 320 15.62 -1.66 -0.78
CA MET A 320 15.49 -2.26 0.54
C MET A 320 15.01 -3.71 0.43
N TRP A 321 15.51 -4.52 1.34
CA TRP A 321 14.93 -5.79 1.70
C TRP A 321 13.83 -5.55 2.73
N VAL A 322 12.59 -5.88 2.38
CA VAL A 322 11.44 -5.86 3.29
C VAL A 322 11.05 -7.31 3.58
N GLU A 323 11.13 -7.72 4.84
CA GLU A 323 10.75 -9.05 5.30
C GLU A 323 9.47 -9.01 6.12
N TYR A 324 8.49 -9.85 5.74
CA TYR A 324 7.28 -10.08 6.53
C TYR A 324 7.38 -11.44 7.24
N ASP A 325 7.80 -11.45 8.50
CA ASP A 325 7.94 -12.65 9.31
C ASP A 325 6.65 -12.89 10.10
N LEU A 326 5.72 -13.60 9.45
CA LEU A 326 4.39 -13.89 10.00
C LEU A 326 4.45 -14.81 11.24
N ALA A 327 5.47 -15.67 11.34
CA ALA A 327 5.62 -16.60 12.46
C ALA A 327 5.95 -15.85 13.75
N ASN A 328 6.83 -14.84 13.65
CA ASN A 328 7.25 -14.01 14.78
C ASN A 328 6.49 -12.67 14.84
N LYS A 329 5.53 -12.44 13.93
CA LYS A 329 4.70 -11.24 13.84
C LYS A 329 5.51 -9.94 13.80
N ARG A 330 6.55 -9.91 12.97
CA ARG A 330 7.44 -8.76 12.82
C ARG A 330 7.70 -8.42 11.36
N VAL A 331 8.00 -7.16 11.10
CA VAL A 331 8.49 -6.67 9.80
C VAL A 331 9.95 -6.26 9.96
N GLY A 332 10.79 -6.63 9.01
CA GLY A 332 12.21 -6.29 8.97
C GLY A 332 12.55 -5.43 7.76
N PHE A 333 13.43 -4.46 7.95
CA PHE A 333 13.98 -3.62 6.87
C PHE A 333 15.50 -3.75 6.85
N GLY A 334 16.08 -3.83 5.66
CA GLY A 334 17.53 -3.79 5.49
C GLY A 334 17.91 -3.16 4.16
N GLY A 335 18.92 -2.30 4.14
CA GLY A 335 19.43 -1.76 2.88
C GLY A 335 19.92 -2.89 1.96
N ALA A 336 19.54 -2.82 0.68
CA ALA A 336 19.87 -3.85 -0.30
C ALA A 336 20.12 -3.24 -1.68
N GLU A 337 21.24 -3.62 -2.30
CA GLU A 337 21.42 -3.38 -3.73
C GLU A 337 20.62 -4.41 -4.53
N CYS A 338 19.31 -4.17 -4.70
CA CYS A 338 18.39 -5.12 -5.32
C CYS A 338 18.84 -5.56 -6.73
N SER A 339 19.55 -4.70 -7.46
CA SER A 339 20.14 -5.02 -8.78
C SER A 339 21.21 -6.11 -8.74
N ARG A 340 21.84 -6.36 -7.59
CA ARG A 340 22.86 -7.41 -7.39
C ARG A 340 22.30 -8.71 -6.82
N LEU A 341 21.04 -8.72 -6.36
CA LEU A 341 20.38 -9.89 -5.81
C LEU A 341 19.79 -10.75 -6.94
N LYS A 342 20.61 -11.65 -7.51
CA LYS A 342 20.17 -12.70 -8.44
C LYS A 342 19.62 -13.89 -7.67
#